data_AF-A0A9D1ISX4-F1
#
_entry.id   AF-A0A9D1ISX4-F1
#
_cell.length_a   1.000
_cell.length_b   1.000
_cell.length_c   1.000
_cell.angle_alpha   90.00
_cell.angle_beta   90.00
_cell.angle_gamma   90.00
#
_symmetry.space_group_name_H-M   'P 1'
#
loop_
_entity.id
_entity.type
_entity.pdbx_description
1 polymer ?
#
loop_
_entity_poly.entity_id
_entity_poly.type
_entity_poly.pdbx_seq_one_letter_code
_entity_poly.pdbx_strand_id
1 'polypeptide(L)'
;MKDRAALLLAFSAFFLLLGLACVNQLWQKTLWVAMGFVLLVIGIVFVVLCRRGKWHWLAAGGLLLGYGLYLGLGFRSADLGSFFPDGCTVESVDIISAATSERILWTPGGGEPALSEQNGRLFIDGGSADGMAQRAEELVICNYWRPGAVESTKVSEISVYFTGGDVSGRLSLYQNGGAEYSISAPRADGSRQWNRGLIFGDLTDLLPDDVADLLP
;
A
#
# COMPACT_ATOMS: atom_id res chain seq x y z
N MET A 1 19.35 -37.20 4.21
CA MET A 1 19.11 -36.68 5.59
C MET A 1 19.35 -35.18 5.65
N LYS A 2 20.51 -34.67 5.21
CA LYS A 2 20.83 -33.23 5.18
C LYS A 2 19.72 -32.39 4.55
N ASP A 3 19.24 -32.84 3.39
CA ASP A 3 18.05 -32.40 2.64
C ASP A 3 16.79 -32.15 3.51
N ARG A 4 16.52 -32.98 4.54
CA ARG A 4 15.37 -32.78 5.45
C ARG A 4 15.60 -31.64 6.45
N ALA A 5 16.84 -31.46 6.90
CA ALA A 5 17.21 -30.36 7.79
C ALA A 5 17.21 -29.02 7.04
N ALA A 6 17.69 -29.00 5.79
CA ALA A 6 17.62 -27.82 4.92
C ALA A 6 16.17 -27.38 4.64
N LEU A 7 15.28 -28.33 4.33
CA LEU A 7 13.85 -28.05 4.15
C LEU A 7 13.20 -27.49 5.43
N LEU A 8 13.51 -28.05 6.60
CA LEU A 8 13.03 -27.54 7.89
C LEU A 8 13.56 -26.13 8.19
N LEU A 9 14.85 -25.86 7.99
CA LEU A 9 15.44 -24.54 8.21
C LEU A 9 14.85 -23.47 7.27
N ALA A 10 14.66 -23.80 5.99
CA ALA A 10 13.99 -22.93 5.03
C ALA A 10 12.55 -22.63 5.46
N PHE A 11 11.82 -23.64 5.93
CA PHE A 11 10.47 -23.46 6.51
C PHE A 11 10.48 -22.57 7.74
N SER A 12 11.38 -22.80 8.71
CA SER A 12 11.46 -22.01 9.94
C SER A 12 11.85 -20.55 9.68
N ALA A 13 12.78 -20.30 8.76
CA ALA A 13 13.12 -18.93 8.34
C ALA A 13 11.95 -18.23 7.64
N PHE A 14 11.23 -18.94 6.77
CA PHE A 14 10.02 -18.44 6.11
C PHE A 14 8.90 -18.09 7.11
N PHE A 15 8.68 -18.93 8.13
CA PHE A 15 7.72 -18.65 9.22
C PHE A 15 8.14 -17.45 10.09
N LEU A 16 9.43 -17.25 10.35
CA LEU A 16 9.92 -16.08 11.07
C LEU A 16 9.73 -14.78 10.27
N LEU A 17 9.99 -14.80 8.97
CA LEU A 17 9.75 -13.66 8.08
C LEU A 17 8.27 -13.28 7.96
N LEU A 18 7.35 -14.25 8.07
CA LEU A 18 5.91 -13.99 8.19
C LEU A 18 5.50 -13.36 9.53
N GLY A 19 6.31 -13.51 10.59
CA GLY A 19 5.95 -13.16 11.97
C GLY A 19 6.09 -11.68 12.32
N LEU A 20 6.94 -10.93 11.62
CA LEU A 20 7.12 -9.48 11.84
C LEU A 20 6.10 -8.60 11.09
N ALA A 21 5.09 -9.22 10.44
CA ALA A 21 4.25 -8.59 9.42
C ALA A 21 2.92 -7.99 9.95
N CYS A 22 2.97 -6.78 10.54
CA CYS A 22 1.84 -6.03 11.09
C CYS A 22 1.92 -4.56 10.61
N VAL A 23 0.89 -3.75 10.34
CA VAL A 23 -0.50 -3.55 10.83
C VAL A 23 -1.39 -3.26 9.57
N ASN A 24 -2.73 -3.25 9.47
CA ASN A 24 -3.84 -3.27 10.44
C ASN A 24 -4.89 -4.39 10.23
N GLN A 25 -5.34 -4.65 8.99
CA GLN A 25 -6.42 -5.60 8.58
C GLN A 25 -6.23 -7.12 8.91
N LEU A 26 -5.52 -7.47 9.98
CA LEU A 26 -4.99 -8.81 10.21
C LEU A 26 -6.04 -9.89 10.47
N TRP A 27 -7.04 -9.69 11.36
CA TRP A 27 -7.72 -10.82 12.02
C TRP A 27 -8.29 -11.90 11.07
N GLN A 28 -8.92 -11.50 9.95
CA GLN A 28 -9.39 -12.46 8.94
C GLN A 28 -8.23 -13.14 8.17
N LYS A 29 -7.17 -12.40 7.82
CA LYS A 29 -5.98 -12.97 7.15
C LYS A 29 -5.21 -13.90 8.11
N THR A 30 -5.12 -13.55 9.39
CA THR A 30 -4.58 -14.42 10.47
C THR A 30 -5.42 -15.69 10.62
N LEU A 31 -6.75 -15.61 10.52
CA LEU A 31 -7.62 -16.80 10.46
C LEU A 31 -7.26 -17.70 9.27
N TRP A 32 -7.15 -17.15 8.05
CA TRP A 32 -6.80 -17.94 6.86
C TRP A 32 -5.39 -18.54 6.95
N VAL A 33 -4.41 -17.83 7.48
CA VAL A 33 -3.05 -18.34 7.72
C VAL A 33 -3.05 -19.43 8.81
N ALA A 34 -3.81 -19.25 9.90
CA ALA A 34 -3.96 -20.27 10.94
C ALA A 34 -4.66 -21.53 10.42
N MET A 35 -5.66 -21.37 9.55
CA MET A 35 -6.35 -22.50 8.92
C MET A 35 -5.42 -23.22 7.93
N GLY A 36 -4.60 -22.48 7.17
CA GLY A 36 -3.52 -23.01 6.33
C GLY A 36 -2.47 -23.76 7.16
N PHE A 37 -2.07 -23.22 8.31
CA PHE A 37 -1.16 -23.87 9.26
C PHE A 37 -1.73 -25.18 9.82
N VAL A 38 -3.00 -25.19 10.25
CA VAL A 38 -3.69 -26.41 10.70
C VAL A 38 -3.77 -27.46 9.60
N LEU A 39 -4.14 -27.08 8.37
CA LEU A 39 -4.16 -27.98 7.22
C LEU A 39 -2.77 -28.52 6.86
N LEU A 40 -1.73 -27.70 6.99
CA LEU A 40 -0.34 -28.10 6.77
C LEU A 40 0.18 -29.06 7.85
N VAL A 41 -0.15 -28.82 9.12
CA VAL A 41 0.13 -29.75 10.23
C VAL A 41 -0.59 -31.08 10.03
N ILE A 42 -1.88 -31.07 9.65
CA ILE A 42 -2.65 -32.27 9.32
C ILE A 42 -2.00 -33.00 8.12
N GLY A 43 -1.59 -32.28 7.08
CA GLY A 43 -0.89 -32.86 5.92
C GLY A 43 0.45 -33.51 6.28
N ILE A 44 1.27 -32.86 7.12
CA ILE A 44 2.54 -33.43 7.62
C ILE A 44 2.28 -34.67 8.47
N VAL A 45 1.34 -34.61 9.41
CA VAL A 45 0.95 -35.75 10.26
C VAL A 45 0.45 -36.92 9.39
N PHE A 46 -0.39 -36.65 8.40
CA PHE A 46 -0.89 -37.66 7.47
C PHE A 46 0.25 -38.30 6.64
N VAL A 47 1.19 -37.51 6.10
CA VAL A 47 2.36 -38.04 5.36
C VAL A 47 3.31 -38.83 6.27
N VAL A 48 3.43 -38.49 7.55
CA VAL A 48 4.25 -39.21 8.54
C VAL A 48 3.59 -40.53 8.97
N LEU A 49 2.27 -40.55 9.17
CA LEU A 49 1.50 -41.74 9.56
C LEU A 49 1.26 -42.70 8.39
N CYS A 50 0.82 -42.20 7.24
CA CYS A 50 0.52 -42.99 6.04
C CYS A 50 1.79 -43.38 5.28
N ARG A 51 2.68 -44.15 5.92
CA ARG A 51 3.88 -44.75 5.32
C ARG A 51 3.55 -45.82 4.26
N ARG A 52 2.92 -45.46 3.12
CA ARG A 52 2.87 -46.26 1.86
C ARG A 52 2.17 -45.48 0.73
N GLY A 53 2.96 -44.86 -0.14
CA GLY A 53 2.47 -44.30 -1.41
C GLY A 53 3.52 -43.49 -2.16
N LYS A 54 3.66 -43.70 -3.47
CA LYS A 54 4.56 -42.90 -4.32
C LYS A 54 4.00 -41.49 -4.63
N TRP A 55 2.70 -41.28 -4.41
CA TRP A 55 1.94 -40.12 -4.86
C TRP A 55 1.89 -38.95 -3.85
N HIS A 56 2.36 -39.12 -2.61
CA HIS A 56 2.26 -38.08 -1.57
C HIS A 56 3.01 -36.79 -1.95
N TRP A 57 4.12 -36.89 -2.68
CA TRP A 57 4.87 -35.74 -3.18
C TRP A 57 4.10 -34.92 -4.21
N LEU A 58 3.24 -35.56 -5.02
CA LEU A 58 2.37 -34.87 -5.98
C LEU A 58 1.19 -34.18 -5.29
N ALA A 59 0.64 -34.77 -4.22
CA ALA A 59 -0.36 -34.11 -3.38
C ALA A 59 0.22 -32.87 -2.66
N ALA A 60 1.42 -32.99 -2.10
CA ALA A 60 2.12 -31.86 -1.49
C ALA A 60 2.49 -30.77 -2.51
N GLY A 61 2.96 -31.16 -3.71
CA GLY A 61 3.23 -30.24 -4.82
C GLY A 61 1.97 -29.52 -5.32
N GLY A 62 0.85 -30.23 -5.44
CA GLY A 62 -0.45 -29.64 -5.81
C GLY A 62 -0.96 -28.64 -4.77
N LEU A 63 -0.81 -28.94 -3.47
CA LEU A 63 -1.12 -28.01 -2.39
C LEU A 63 -0.21 -26.76 -2.44
N LEU A 64 1.10 -26.93 -2.62
CA LEU A 64 2.04 -25.81 -2.76
C LEU A 64 1.73 -24.94 -3.99
N LEU A 65 1.40 -25.55 -5.13
CA LEU A 65 1.03 -24.82 -6.34
C LEU A 65 -0.29 -24.06 -6.17
N GLY A 66 -1.30 -24.69 -5.57
CA GLY A 66 -2.57 -24.06 -5.24
C GLY A 66 -2.42 -22.90 -4.25
N TYR A 67 -1.54 -23.04 -3.25
CA TYR A 67 -1.23 -21.96 -2.31
C TYR A 67 -0.42 -20.83 -2.98
N GLY A 68 0.54 -21.16 -3.86
CA GLY A 68 1.26 -20.18 -4.67
C GLY A 68 0.34 -19.36 -5.59
N LEU A 69 -0.64 -20.02 -6.22
CA LEU A 69 -1.69 -19.37 -7.00
C LEU A 69 -2.60 -18.50 -6.11
N TYR A 70 -3.01 -18.99 -4.95
CA TYR A 70 -3.82 -18.22 -4.00
C TYR A 70 -3.10 -16.95 -3.52
N LEU A 71 -1.81 -17.04 -3.20
CA LEU A 71 -0.99 -15.89 -2.83
C LEU A 71 -0.79 -14.94 -4.02
N GLY A 72 -0.46 -15.46 -5.22
CA GLY A 72 -0.24 -14.63 -6.42
C GLY A 72 -1.50 -13.96 -7.00
N LEU A 73 -2.70 -14.44 -6.67
CA LEU A 73 -3.97 -13.85 -7.08
C LEU A 73 -4.63 -13.01 -5.96
N GLY A 74 -4.34 -13.35 -4.70
CA GLY A 74 -4.83 -12.67 -3.51
C GLY A 74 -4.00 -11.46 -3.11
N PHE A 75 -2.68 -11.54 -3.26
CA PHE A 75 -1.80 -10.38 -3.13
C PHE A 75 -1.86 -9.52 -4.39
N ARG A 76 -2.07 -8.22 -4.19
CA ARG A 76 -2.12 -7.21 -5.25
C ARG A 76 -1.29 -6.02 -4.83
N SER A 77 -0.42 -5.60 -5.73
CA SER A 77 0.22 -4.30 -5.72
C SER A 77 -0.28 -3.46 -6.90
N ALA A 78 -0.29 -2.15 -6.74
CA ALA A 78 -0.49 -1.17 -7.79
C ALA A 78 0.22 0.12 -7.38
N ASP A 79 0.82 0.82 -8.32
CA ASP A 79 1.57 2.04 -8.04
C ASP A 79 0.59 3.22 -7.99
N LEU A 80 0.79 4.20 -7.11
CA LEU A 80 -0.17 5.30 -6.92
C LEU A 80 -0.40 6.10 -8.22
N GLY A 81 0.61 6.19 -9.08
CA GLY A 81 0.54 6.74 -10.44
C GLY A 81 -0.60 6.14 -11.28
N SER A 82 -0.90 4.85 -11.12
CA SER A 82 -1.97 4.16 -11.86
C SER A 82 -3.41 4.61 -11.53
N PHE A 83 -3.58 5.54 -10.58
CA PHE A 83 -4.85 6.19 -10.26
C PHE A 83 -4.99 7.60 -10.84
N PHE A 84 -3.94 8.14 -11.46
CA PHE A 84 -3.98 9.37 -12.25
C PHE A 84 -4.26 9.03 -13.74
N PRO A 85 -5.10 9.80 -14.46
CA PRO A 85 -5.26 9.63 -15.89
C PRO A 85 -4.09 10.28 -16.65
N ASP A 86 -3.69 9.67 -17.77
CA ASP A 86 -2.57 10.12 -18.60
C ASP A 86 -2.68 11.62 -18.96
N GLY A 87 -1.64 12.39 -18.66
CA GLY A 87 -1.57 13.81 -18.98
C GLY A 87 -2.46 14.73 -18.12
N CYS A 88 -2.84 14.32 -16.91
CA CYS A 88 -3.59 15.19 -16.00
C CYS A 88 -2.76 16.39 -15.48
N THR A 89 -3.41 17.54 -15.35
CA THR A 89 -2.95 18.70 -14.59
C THR A 89 -3.48 18.62 -13.16
N VAL A 90 -2.64 18.92 -12.17
CA VAL A 90 -3.05 19.02 -10.76
C VAL A 90 -3.51 20.46 -10.48
N GLU A 91 -4.76 20.59 -10.03
CA GLU A 91 -5.39 21.89 -9.73
C GLU A 91 -5.09 22.36 -8.31
N SER A 92 -5.06 21.42 -7.35
CA SER A 92 -4.75 21.68 -5.94
C SER A 92 -4.52 20.38 -5.17
N VAL A 93 -3.86 20.49 -4.02
CA VAL A 93 -3.63 19.38 -3.08
C VAL A 93 -4.10 19.76 -1.69
N ASP A 94 -5.00 18.95 -1.14
CA ASP A 94 -5.65 19.10 0.15
C ASP A 94 -4.97 18.15 1.16
N ILE A 95 -4.18 18.70 2.08
CA ILE A 95 -3.21 18.00 2.94
C ILE A 95 -3.64 18.13 4.41
N ILE A 96 -3.46 17.09 5.22
CA ILE A 96 -3.59 17.16 6.69
C ILE A 96 -2.28 16.73 7.34
N SER A 97 -1.63 17.64 8.08
CA SER A 97 -0.39 17.34 8.81
C SER A 97 -0.61 16.22 9.84
N ALA A 98 0.30 15.25 9.86
CA ALA A 98 0.33 14.20 10.88
C ALA A 98 0.82 14.72 12.25
N ALA A 99 1.53 15.85 12.28
CA ALA A 99 2.06 16.46 13.50
C ALA A 99 1.03 17.38 14.17
N THR A 100 0.39 18.27 13.42
CA THR A 100 -0.54 19.28 13.98
C THR A 100 -2.02 18.95 13.78
N SER A 101 -2.36 18.00 12.89
CA SER A 101 -3.74 17.79 12.39
C SER A 101 -4.36 19.01 11.68
N GLU A 102 -3.55 20.02 11.35
CA GLU A 102 -4.01 21.18 10.58
C GLU A 102 -4.16 20.81 9.10
N ARG A 103 -5.10 21.50 8.46
CA ARG A 103 -5.44 21.30 7.05
C ARG A 103 -4.86 22.41 6.20
N ILE A 104 -4.04 22.02 5.23
CA ILE A 104 -3.27 22.89 4.33
C ILE A 104 -3.80 22.67 2.92
N LEU A 105 -4.16 23.75 2.21
CA LEU A 105 -4.48 23.68 0.79
C LEU A 105 -3.31 24.23 -0.02
N TRP A 106 -2.68 23.39 -0.83
CA TRP A 106 -1.68 23.83 -1.81
C TRP A 106 -2.35 24.08 -3.17
N THR A 107 -2.10 25.25 -3.75
CA THR A 107 -2.46 25.62 -5.13
C THR A 107 -1.18 25.77 -5.96
N PRO A 108 -0.87 24.83 -6.88
CA PRO A 108 0.25 24.98 -7.81
C PRO A 108 0.13 26.25 -8.65
N GLY A 109 1.25 26.90 -8.97
CA GLY A 109 1.25 28.17 -9.67
C GLY A 109 2.63 28.70 -10.06
N GLY A 110 2.66 29.83 -10.75
CA GLY A 110 3.91 30.47 -11.17
C GLY A 110 4.61 31.19 -10.03
N GLY A 111 5.80 30.73 -9.65
CA GLY A 111 6.64 31.31 -8.59
C GLY A 111 7.14 30.25 -7.62
N GLU A 112 7.98 30.67 -6.66
CA GLU A 112 8.34 29.86 -5.49
C GLU A 112 7.09 29.65 -4.60
N PRO A 113 6.89 28.45 -4.00
CA PRO A 113 5.75 28.22 -3.13
C PRO A 113 5.89 29.03 -1.83
N ALA A 114 4.79 29.62 -1.37
CA ALA A 114 4.76 30.41 -0.15
C ALA A 114 3.62 29.99 0.78
N LEU A 115 3.96 29.65 2.04
CA LEU A 115 2.97 29.37 3.09
C LEU A 115 2.34 30.68 3.58
N SER A 116 1.01 30.72 3.62
CA SER A 116 0.21 31.82 4.19
C SER A 116 -0.90 31.31 5.09
N GLU A 117 -1.32 32.12 6.07
CA GLU A 117 -2.51 31.85 6.88
C GLU A 117 -3.63 32.81 6.50
N GLN A 118 -4.83 32.29 6.22
CA GLN A 118 -6.01 33.09 5.95
C GLN A 118 -7.21 32.56 6.74
N ASN A 119 -7.71 33.35 7.69
CA ASN A 119 -8.87 33.03 8.53
C ASN A 119 -8.72 31.72 9.35
N GLY A 120 -7.55 31.46 9.95
CA GLY A 120 -7.31 30.24 10.73
C GLY A 120 -7.18 28.98 9.87
N ARG A 121 -6.63 29.12 8.65
CA ARG A 121 -6.34 28.01 7.73
C ARG A 121 -5.04 28.30 6.99
N LEU A 122 -4.27 27.24 6.76
CA LEU A 122 -3.01 27.31 6.04
C LEU A 122 -3.22 27.06 4.54
N PHE A 123 -2.52 27.85 3.73
CA PHE A 123 -2.49 27.77 2.28
C PHE A 123 -1.04 27.81 1.81
N ILE A 124 -0.70 27.03 0.79
CA ILE A 124 0.54 27.20 0.03
C ILE A 124 0.14 27.62 -1.37
N ASP A 125 0.64 28.73 -1.87
CA ASP A 125 0.38 29.17 -3.25
C ASP A 125 1.72 29.31 -3.99
N GLY A 126 1.78 28.82 -5.24
CA GLY A 126 3.02 28.74 -6.03
C GLY A 126 3.63 27.33 -6.05
N GLY A 127 4.82 27.19 -6.64
CA GLY A 127 5.45 25.89 -6.91
C GLY A 127 4.75 25.10 -8.03
N SER A 128 5.46 24.15 -8.66
CA SER A 128 4.88 23.32 -9.73
C SER A 128 4.53 21.91 -9.25
N ALA A 129 3.40 21.38 -9.73
CA ALA A 129 3.04 19.97 -9.58
C ALA A 129 3.60 19.07 -10.70
N ASP A 130 4.46 19.61 -11.59
CA ASP A 130 5.21 18.82 -12.56
C ASP A 130 5.93 17.65 -11.90
N GLY A 131 5.86 16.47 -12.52
CA GLY A 131 6.45 15.25 -11.97
C GLY A 131 5.68 14.60 -10.81
N MET A 132 4.60 15.18 -10.27
CA MET A 132 3.79 14.54 -9.22
C MET A 132 3.28 13.14 -9.64
N ALA A 133 2.82 12.99 -10.88
CA ALA A 133 2.39 11.70 -11.42
C ALA A 133 3.55 10.67 -11.45
N GLN A 134 4.77 11.12 -11.76
CA GLN A 134 5.97 10.27 -11.72
C GLN A 134 6.36 9.89 -10.29
N ARG A 135 6.36 10.85 -9.33
CA ARG A 135 6.58 10.53 -7.91
C ARG A 135 5.52 9.55 -7.38
N ALA A 136 4.28 9.62 -7.88
CA ALA A 136 3.24 8.65 -7.57
C ALA A 136 3.51 7.25 -8.14
N GLU A 137 4.28 7.08 -9.22
CA GLU A 137 4.71 5.74 -9.70
C GLU A 137 5.70 5.08 -8.75
N GLU A 138 6.42 5.85 -7.92
CA GLU A 138 7.37 5.33 -6.92
C GLU A 138 6.64 4.85 -5.64
N LEU A 139 5.47 5.42 -5.33
CA LEU A 139 4.63 5.07 -4.18
C LEU A 139 3.77 3.81 -4.43
N VAL A 140 4.33 2.65 -4.09
CA VAL A 140 3.65 1.34 -4.28
C VAL A 140 2.58 1.11 -3.21
N ILE A 141 1.34 0.86 -3.62
CA ILE A 141 0.24 0.39 -2.76
C ILE A 141 0.19 -1.14 -2.80
N CYS A 142 0.21 -1.81 -1.64
CA CYS A 142 0.00 -3.27 -1.54
C CYS A 142 -1.15 -3.64 -0.62
N ASN A 143 -1.93 -4.67 -0.94
CA ASN A 143 -2.93 -5.23 -0.01
C ASN A 143 -2.35 -6.24 1.02
N TYR A 144 -1.02 -6.25 1.16
CA TYR A 144 -0.21 -7.13 1.99
C TYR A 144 0.99 -6.37 2.58
N TRP A 145 1.54 -6.87 3.69
CA TRP A 145 2.72 -6.29 4.35
C TRP A 145 4.02 -6.82 3.74
N ARG A 146 5.03 -5.96 3.70
CA ARG A 146 6.41 -6.24 3.25
C ARG A 146 7.38 -5.55 4.24
N PRO A 147 8.59 -6.07 4.48
CA PRO A 147 9.56 -5.40 5.35
C PRO A 147 9.84 -3.95 4.89
N GLY A 148 9.78 -3.00 5.81
CA GLY A 148 9.88 -1.56 5.52
C GLY A 148 8.55 -0.84 5.27
N ALA A 149 7.39 -1.43 5.58
CA ALA A 149 6.06 -0.91 5.23
C ALA A 149 5.59 0.41 5.89
N VAL A 150 6.37 1.03 6.78
CA VAL A 150 5.88 2.17 7.57
C VAL A 150 7.02 3.12 7.91
N GLU A 151 7.06 4.26 7.22
CA GLU A 151 7.87 5.41 7.62
C GLU A 151 6.97 6.50 8.22
N SER A 152 7.55 7.42 9.00
CA SER A 152 6.81 8.44 9.74
C SER A 152 6.55 9.67 8.86
N THR A 153 5.55 9.56 7.99
CA THR A 153 5.07 10.63 7.10
C THR A 153 4.70 11.92 7.82
N LYS A 154 5.06 13.09 7.25
CA LYS A 154 4.53 14.41 7.69
C LYS A 154 3.01 14.54 7.43
N VAL A 155 2.45 13.68 6.59
CA VAL A 155 1.11 13.78 6.00
C VAL A 155 0.24 12.60 6.42
N SER A 156 -0.89 12.87 7.09
CA SER A 156 -1.84 11.85 7.57
C SER A 156 -2.98 11.59 6.57
N GLU A 157 -3.44 12.64 5.89
CA GLU A 157 -4.33 12.55 4.74
C GLU A 157 -3.81 13.46 3.62
N ILE A 158 -3.95 13.02 2.37
CA ILE A 158 -3.66 13.83 1.18
C ILE A 158 -4.73 13.61 0.13
N SER A 159 -5.08 14.66 -0.59
CA SER A 159 -6.14 14.64 -1.58
C SER A 159 -5.81 15.51 -2.78
N VAL A 160 -5.36 14.87 -3.85
CA VAL A 160 -4.97 15.54 -5.09
C VAL A 160 -6.21 15.73 -5.95
N TYR A 161 -6.48 16.98 -6.32
CA TYR A 161 -7.52 17.37 -7.27
C TYR A 161 -6.88 17.61 -8.64
N PHE A 162 -7.46 17.03 -9.70
CA PHE A 162 -6.87 17.07 -11.03
C PHE A 162 -7.92 17.15 -12.15
N THR A 163 -7.48 17.63 -13.31
CA THR A 163 -8.21 17.65 -14.58
C THR A 163 -7.36 17.01 -15.67
N GLY A 164 -7.95 16.31 -16.63
CA GLY A 164 -7.23 15.66 -17.72
C GLY A 164 -8.18 15.20 -18.82
N GLY A 165 -8.13 15.86 -19.98
CA GLY A 165 -9.12 15.66 -21.05
C GLY A 165 -10.54 15.89 -20.53
N ASP A 166 -11.43 14.91 -20.73
CA ASP A 166 -12.81 14.93 -20.26
C ASP A 166 -12.97 14.51 -18.77
N VAL A 167 -11.89 14.18 -18.06
CA VAL A 167 -11.93 13.65 -16.68
C VAL A 167 -11.51 14.73 -15.68
N SER A 168 -12.40 15.07 -14.74
CA SER A 168 -12.05 15.78 -13.51
C SER A 168 -12.17 14.85 -12.29
N GLY A 169 -11.23 14.95 -11.35
CA GLY A 169 -11.04 13.95 -10.32
C GLY A 169 -10.53 14.48 -8.98
N ARG A 170 -10.73 13.65 -7.95
CA ARG A 170 -10.07 13.75 -6.64
C ARG A 170 -9.57 12.36 -6.26
N LEU A 171 -8.26 12.19 -6.14
CA LEU A 171 -7.63 11.02 -5.54
C LEU A 171 -7.41 11.33 -4.05
N SER A 172 -8.04 10.56 -3.17
CA SER A 172 -7.93 10.73 -1.71
C SER A 172 -7.26 9.54 -1.05
N LEU A 173 -6.22 9.81 -0.27
CA LEU A 173 -5.50 8.87 0.58
C LEU A 173 -5.71 9.31 2.03
N TYR A 174 -6.24 8.43 2.87
CA TYR A 174 -6.44 8.73 4.30
C TYR A 174 -6.12 7.53 5.19
N GLN A 175 -5.46 7.79 6.31
CA GLN A 175 -4.90 6.79 7.22
C GLN A 175 -5.97 6.24 8.18
N ASN A 176 -6.39 4.98 8.01
CA ASN A 176 -7.35 4.28 8.89
C ASN A 176 -6.73 3.84 10.25
N GLY A 177 -5.74 4.58 10.75
CA GLY A 177 -4.95 4.20 11.92
C GLY A 177 -3.92 3.10 11.64
N GLY A 178 -2.73 3.24 12.24
CA GLY A 178 -1.59 2.41 11.90
C GLY A 178 -1.13 2.66 10.45
N ALA A 179 -0.66 1.62 9.76
CA ALA A 179 -0.11 1.73 8.41
C ALA A 179 -1.13 1.60 7.26
N GLU A 180 -2.43 1.47 7.56
CA GLU A 180 -3.45 1.19 6.54
C GLU A 180 -4.07 2.47 5.99
N TYR A 181 -3.99 2.64 4.67
CA TYR A 181 -4.63 3.73 3.94
C TYR A 181 -5.87 3.23 3.18
N SER A 182 -6.95 4.00 3.25
CA SER A 182 -8.02 3.95 2.28
C SER A 182 -7.67 4.84 1.09
N ILE A 183 -7.94 4.36 -0.11
CA ILE A 183 -7.74 5.07 -1.37
C ILE A 183 -9.11 5.22 -2.05
N SER A 184 -9.54 6.47 -2.31
CA SER A 184 -10.69 6.77 -3.14
C SER A 184 -10.22 7.42 -4.43
N ALA A 185 -10.45 6.76 -5.56
CA ALA A 185 -10.03 7.21 -6.89
C ALA A 185 -11.23 7.27 -7.86
N PRO A 186 -11.28 8.24 -8.79
CA PRO A 186 -12.26 8.22 -9.87
C PRO A 186 -11.96 7.08 -10.85
N ARG A 187 -12.97 6.69 -11.64
CA ARG A 187 -12.84 5.77 -12.78
C ARG A 187 -13.32 6.47 -14.04
N ALA A 188 -12.89 5.96 -15.20
CA ALA A 188 -13.31 6.43 -16.52
C ALA A 188 -14.83 6.28 -16.78
N ASP A 189 -15.56 5.49 -15.98
CA ASP A 189 -17.03 5.38 -16.00
C ASP A 189 -17.74 6.39 -15.08
N GLY A 190 -17.00 7.31 -14.45
CA GLY A 190 -17.52 8.29 -13.48
C GLY A 190 -17.82 7.71 -12.09
N SER A 191 -17.66 6.40 -11.88
CA SER A 191 -17.75 5.79 -10.55
C SER A 191 -16.50 6.07 -9.71
N ARG A 192 -16.55 5.75 -8.40
CA ARG A 192 -15.37 5.79 -7.53
C ARG A 192 -14.94 4.39 -7.15
N GLN A 193 -13.68 4.07 -7.39
CA GLN A 193 -13.06 2.90 -6.81
C GLN A 193 -12.60 3.21 -5.38
N TRP A 194 -12.98 2.34 -4.44
CA TRP A 194 -12.51 2.37 -3.07
C TRP A 194 -11.60 1.16 -2.85
N ASN A 195 -10.31 1.41 -2.67
CA ASN A 195 -9.33 0.40 -2.30
C ASN A 195 -8.91 0.61 -0.83
N ARG A 196 -8.32 -0.42 -0.23
CA ARG A 196 -7.55 -0.31 1.01
C ARG A 196 -6.23 -1.04 0.85
N GLY A 197 -5.16 -0.44 1.33
CA GLY A 197 -3.81 -0.98 1.20
C GLY A 197 -2.84 -0.35 2.20
N LEU A 198 -1.63 -0.87 2.20
CA LEU A 198 -0.46 -0.26 2.83
C LEU A 198 0.30 0.49 1.73
N ILE A 199 0.73 1.72 2.00
CA ILE A 199 1.54 2.53 1.10
C ILE A 199 3.00 2.37 1.53
N PHE A 200 3.91 2.23 0.57
CA PHE A 200 5.34 2.02 0.80
C PHE A 200 6.13 3.23 0.31
N GLY A 201 6.47 4.13 1.23
CA GLY A 201 7.10 5.44 1.02
C GLY A 201 6.50 6.48 1.97
N ASP A 202 6.98 7.72 1.93
CA ASP A 202 6.35 8.85 2.62
C ASP A 202 5.26 9.46 1.72
N LEU A 203 4.09 9.83 2.25
CA LEU A 203 3.11 10.58 1.47
C LEU A 203 3.57 12.00 1.14
N THR A 204 4.56 12.50 1.87
CA THR A 204 5.30 13.72 1.59
C THR A 204 6.06 13.62 0.27
N ASP A 205 6.52 12.40 -0.13
CA ASP A 205 7.22 12.17 -1.40
C ASP A 205 6.33 12.43 -2.63
N LEU A 206 4.99 12.52 -2.47
CA LEU A 206 4.10 12.92 -3.56
C LEU A 206 4.25 14.41 -3.92
N LEU A 207 4.78 15.22 -3.01
CA LEU A 207 4.90 16.67 -3.13
C LEU A 207 6.27 17.07 -3.70
N PRO A 208 6.38 18.29 -4.27
CA PRO A 208 7.66 18.95 -4.47
C PRO A 208 8.38 19.21 -3.14
N ASP A 209 9.70 19.07 -3.14
CA ASP A 209 10.59 19.25 -2.00
C ASP A 209 10.38 20.64 -1.34
N ASP A 210 10.23 21.69 -2.15
CA ASP A 210 9.98 23.08 -1.76
C ASP A 210 8.56 23.33 -1.19
N VAL A 211 7.61 22.42 -1.44
CA VAL A 211 6.29 22.40 -0.79
C VAL A 211 6.32 21.53 0.47
N ALA A 212 7.04 20.41 0.43
CA ALA A 212 7.23 19.48 1.54
C ALA A 212 7.94 20.11 2.74
N ASP A 213 8.91 21.01 2.50
CA ASP A 213 9.61 21.76 3.55
C ASP A 213 8.77 22.85 4.21
N LEU A 214 7.64 23.26 3.60
CA LEU A 214 6.68 24.19 4.19
C LEU A 214 5.63 23.51 5.09
N LEU A 215 5.64 22.17 5.20
CA LEU A 215 4.70 21.42 6.04
C LEU A 215 5.16 21.36 7.52
N PRO A 216 4.25 21.62 8.49
CA PRO A 216 4.49 21.54 9.94
C PRO A 216 4.34 20.11 10.50
#